data_AF-A0A8J3BPA3-F1
#
_entry.id   AF-A0A8J3BPA3-F1
#
_cell.length_a   1.000
_cell.length_b   1.000
_cell.length_c   1.000
_cell.angle_alpha   90.00
_cell.angle_beta   90.00
_cell.angle_gamma   90.00
#
_symmetry.space_group_name_H-M   'P 1'
#
loop_
_entity.id
_entity.type
_entity.pdbx_description
1 polymer ?
#
loop_
_entity_poly.entity_id
_entity_poly.type
_entity_poly.pdbx_seq_one_letter_code
_entity_poly.pdbx_strand_id
1 'polypeptide(L)'
;MRPDGLPIWTSDVMPGHLHDITCAHQLDVTGALYWAASQLDLPTLADIGYQGAGQGIHTPHKQPTDGKKLAPDNRAYNRCLRTLRAQGERGFATLTGR
;
A
#
# COMPACT_ATOMS: atom_id res chain seq x y z
N MET A 1 4.28 -9.67 -2.53
CA MET A 1 3.57 -10.96 -2.77
C MET A 1 4.56 -11.93 -3.37
N ARG A 2 4.53 -13.19 -2.96
CA ARG A 2 5.31 -14.24 -3.62
C ARG A 2 4.72 -14.56 -5.00
N PRO A 3 5.47 -15.14 -5.94
CA PRO A 3 4.96 -15.53 -7.26
C PRO A 3 3.76 -16.50 -7.22
N ASP A 4 3.63 -17.26 -6.13
CA ASP A 4 2.51 -18.18 -5.87
C ASP A 4 1.23 -17.50 -5.32
N GLY A 5 1.24 -16.16 -5.22
CA GLY A 5 0.10 -15.37 -4.76
C GLY A 5 -0.04 -15.27 -3.24
N LEU A 6 0.90 -15.81 -2.46
CA LEU A 6 0.86 -15.74 -0.99
C LEU A 6 1.54 -14.46 -0.44
N PRO A 7 1.06 -13.93 0.70
CA PRO A 7 1.74 -12.85 1.39
C PRO A 7 3.13 -13.33 1.84
N ILE A 8 4.10 -12.43 1.77
CA ILE A 8 5.46 -12.70 2.27
C ILE A 8 5.48 -12.60 3.80
N TRP A 9 4.56 -11.80 4.36
CA TRP A 9 4.44 -11.52 5.78
C TRP A 9 3.02 -11.05 6.10
N THR A 10 2.56 -11.35 7.31
CA THR A 10 1.31 -10.87 7.92
C THR A 10 1.56 -10.67 9.42
N SER A 11 0.87 -9.73 10.05
CA SER A 11 0.85 -9.59 11.51
C SER A 11 -0.36 -10.28 12.14
N ASP A 12 -0.35 -10.38 13.47
CA ASP A 12 -1.58 -10.57 14.24
C ASP A 12 -2.55 -9.41 14.03
N VAL A 13 -3.81 -9.62 14.42
CA VAL A 13 -4.88 -8.63 14.31
C VAL A 13 -4.57 -7.42 15.20
N MET A 14 -4.61 -6.23 14.61
CA MET A 14 -4.48 -4.96 15.31
C MET A 14 -5.85 -4.41 15.72
N PRO A 15 -5.95 -3.56 16.78
CA PRO A 15 -7.19 -2.92 17.16
C PRO A 15 -7.83 -2.14 15.99
N GLY A 16 -9.09 -2.43 15.67
CA GLY A 16 -9.75 -1.91 14.45
C GLY A 16 -10.02 -0.39 14.41
N HIS A 17 -9.74 0.34 15.48
CA HIS A 17 -9.84 1.81 15.50
C HIS A 17 -8.54 2.51 15.06
N LEU A 18 -7.44 1.76 14.94
CA LEU A 18 -6.16 2.31 14.51
C LEU A 18 -6.16 2.51 12.99
N HIS A 19 -5.59 3.62 12.55
CA HIS A 19 -5.31 3.82 11.12
C HIS A 19 -4.24 2.82 10.66
N ASP A 20 -4.37 2.33 9.43
CA ASP A 20 -3.43 1.37 8.82
C ASP A 20 -1.97 1.84 8.91
N ILE A 21 -1.73 3.14 8.70
CA ILE A 21 -0.40 3.72 8.82
C ILE A 21 0.18 3.64 10.24
N THR A 22 -0.67 3.79 11.26
CA THR A 22 -0.26 3.64 12.67
C THR A 22 0.13 2.21 12.95
N CYS A 23 -0.65 1.24 12.46
CA CYS A 23 -0.32 -0.18 12.57
C CYS A 23 1.00 -0.50 11.88
N ALA A 24 1.23 -0.01 10.66
CA ALA A 24 2.49 -0.24 9.94
C ALA A 24 3.72 0.35 10.65
N HIS A 25 3.59 1.50 11.30
CA HIS A 25 4.67 2.04 12.12
C HIS A 25 4.89 1.21 13.39
N GLN A 26 3.82 0.80 14.08
CA GLN A 26 3.93 -0.02 15.31
C GLN A 26 4.54 -1.40 15.05
N LEU A 27 4.27 -1.98 13.88
CA LEU A 27 4.81 -3.27 13.45
C LEU A 27 6.18 -3.15 12.77
N ASP A 28 6.74 -1.93 12.70
CA ASP A 28 8.03 -1.60 12.09
C ASP A 28 8.20 -2.09 10.63
N VAL A 29 7.09 -2.35 9.92
CA VAL A 29 7.16 -2.82 8.53
C VAL A 29 7.71 -1.72 7.61
N THR A 30 7.44 -0.46 7.92
CA THR A 30 7.92 0.67 7.10
C THR A 30 9.44 0.77 7.02
N GLY A 31 10.18 0.40 8.06
CA GLY A 31 11.65 0.38 8.05
C GLY A 31 12.20 -0.59 7.01
N ALA A 32 11.64 -1.80 6.95
CA ALA A 32 12.00 -2.79 5.93
C ALA A 32 11.66 -2.32 4.51
N LEU A 33 10.54 -1.62 4.33
CA LEU A 33 10.13 -1.08 3.03
C LEU A 33 11.02 0.09 2.57
N TYR A 34 11.46 0.96 3.49
CA TYR A 34 12.44 2.02 3.20
C TYR A 34 13.78 1.44 2.79
N TRP A 35 14.23 0.40 3.50
CA TRP A 35 15.44 -0.31 3.15
C TRP A 35 15.33 -0.93 1.76
N ALA A 36 14.22 -1.62 1.46
CA ALA A 36 13.99 -2.24 0.14
C ALA A 36 13.98 -1.20 -0.98
N ALA A 37 13.28 -0.07 -0.79
CA ALA A 37 13.26 1.01 -1.77
C ALA A 37 14.66 1.63 -1.99
N SER A 38 15.42 1.85 -0.92
CA SER A 38 16.73 2.52 -1.03
C SER A 38 17.88 1.61 -1.49
N GLN A 39 17.88 0.34 -1.09
CA GLN A 39 18.99 -0.58 -1.35
C GLN A 39 18.75 -1.49 -2.55
N LEU A 40 17.49 -1.78 -2.87
CA LEU A 40 17.12 -2.72 -3.93
C LEU A 40 16.38 -2.06 -5.10
N ASP A 41 16.10 -0.76 -5.03
CA ASP A 41 15.22 -0.05 -5.98
C ASP A 41 13.85 -0.73 -6.12
N LEU A 42 13.35 -1.27 -5.00
CA LEU A 42 12.08 -1.98 -4.93
C LEU A 42 11.03 -1.10 -4.23
N PRO A 43 10.25 -0.31 -4.98
CA PRO A 43 9.20 0.50 -4.39
C PRO A 43 8.02 -0.35 -3.93
N THR A 44 7.32 0.14 -2.91
CA THR A 44 6.11 -0.48 -2.38
C THR A 44 4.87 0.26 -2.86
N LEU A 45 3.82 -0.47 -3.26
CA LEU A 45 2.55 0.09 -3.70
C LEU A 45 1.50 -0.10 -2.61
N ALA A 46 1.11 0.97 -1.93
CA ALA A 46 0.18 0.98 -0.82
C ALA A 46 -1.17 1.63 -1.20
N ASP A 47 -2.25 1.35 -0.47
CA ASP A 47 -3.52 2.04 -0.67
C ASP A 47 -3.49 3.39 0.06
N ILE A 48 -4.61 4.09 -0.01
CA ILE A 48 -4.74 5.43 0.57
C ILE A 48 -4.71 5.42 2.11
N GLY A 49 -4.94 4.28 2.77
CA GLY A 49 -4.87 4.15 4.23
C GLY A 49 -3.46 4.37 4.79
N TYR A 50 -2.44 4.16 3.94
CA TYR A 50 -1.03 4.40 4.25
C TYR A 50 -0.54 5.78 3.80
N GLN A 51 -1.43 6.73 3.56
CA GLN A 51 -1.04 8.08 3.17
C GLN A 51 -0.03 8.66 4.18
N GLY A 52 1.11 9.14 3.68
CA GLY A 52 2.18 9.69 4.52
C GLY A 52 3.20 8.65 4.99
N ALA A 53 3.17 7.43 4.46
CA ALA A 53 4.14 6.36 4.75
C ALA A 53 5.57 6.61 4.29
N GLY A 54 5.95 7.81 3.83
CA GLY A 54 7.35 8.13 3.54
C GLY A 54 7.88 7.60 2.20
N GLN A 55 9.22 7.62 2.08
CA GLN A 55 9.91 7.44 0.81
C GLN A 55 9.83 5.99 0.30
N GLY A 56 9.64 5.83 -1.01
CA GLY A 56 9.57 4.51 -1.64
C GLY A 56 8.26 3.76 -1.43
N ILE A 57 7.29 4.35 -0.69
CA ILE A 57 5.94 3.84 -0.52
C ILE A 57 4.97 4.73 -1.30
N HIS A 58 4.45 4.21 -2.40
CA HIS A 58 3.55 4.92 -3.29
C HIS A 58 2.10 4.68 -2.91
N THR A 59 1.40 5.77 -2.54
CA THR A 59 -0.04 5.78 -2.25
C THR A 59 -0.80 6.61 -3.28
N PRO A 60 -2.10 6.35 -3.52
CA PRO A 60 -2.91 7.19 -4.39
C PRO A 60 -2.98 8.65 -3.90
N HIS A 61 -3.05 9.59 -4.83
CA HIS A 61 -3.42 10.98 -4.51
C HIS A 61 -4.88 11.03 -4.03
N LYS A 62 -5.10 11.61 -2.86
CA LYS A 62 -6.42 11.80 -2.28
C LYS A 62 -7.21 12.86 -3.06
N GLN A 63 -8.51 12.59 -3.23
CA GLN A 63 -9.43 13.55 -3.80
C GLN A 63 -9.52 14.78 -2.85
N PRO A 64 -9.37 16.02 -3.37
CA PRO A 64 -9.56 17.22 -2.59
C PRO A 64 -10.94 17.29 -1.93
N THR A 65 -11.00 17.81 -0.70
CA THR A 65 -12.26 17.96 0.05
C THR A 65 -13.15 19.08 -0.49
N ASP A 66 -12.59 19.99 -1.29
CA ASP A 66 -13.29 21.09 -1.95
C ASP A 66 -14.06 20.65 -3.22
N GLY A 67 -14.12 19.35 -3.50
CA GLY A 67 -14.84 18.77 -4.63
C GLY A 67 -14.14 18.93 -5.98
N LYS A 68 -12.97 19.56 -6.05
CA LYS A 68 -12.23 19.73 -7.32
C LYS A 68 -11.68 18.40 -7.80
N LYS A 69 -11.87 18.10 -9.09
CA LYS A 69 -11.29 16.91 -9.71
C LYS A 69 -9.76 16.93 -9.58
N LEU A 70 -9.16 15.79 -9.28
CA LEU A 70 -7.71 15.60 -9.36
C LEU A 70 -7.18 16.00 -10.73
N ALA A 71 -5.98 16.57 -10.77
CA ALA A 71 -5.27 16.85 -12.02
C ALA A 71 -5.18 15.59 -12.91
N PRO A 72 -5.21 15.71 -14.26
CA PRO A 72 -5.14 14.57 -15.16
C PRO A 72 -4.02 13.58 -14.82
N ASP A 73 -2.83 14.09 -14.50
CA ASP A 73 -1.66 13.26 -14.18
C ASP A 73 -1.85 12.47 -12.89
N ASN A 74 -2.41 13.10 -11.84
CA ASN A 74 -2.72 12.41 -10.59
C ASN A 74 -3.77 11.30 -10.79
N ARG A 75 -4.72 11.50 -11.71
CA ARG A 75 -5.69 10.45 -12.07
C ARG A 75 -5.04 9.31 -12.85
N ALA A 76 -4.13 9.63 -13.77
CA ALA A 76 -3.36 8.63 -14.51
C ALA A 76 -2.47 7.81 -13.58
N TYR A 77 -1.73 8.49 -12.68
CA TYR A 77 -0.95 7.86 -11.63
C TYR A 77 -1.80 6.94 -10.74
N ASN A 78 -2.94 7.43 -10.23
CA ASN A 78 -3.84 6.61 -9.41
C ASN A 78 -4.37 5.38 -10.16
N ARG A 79 -4.61 5.50 -11.47
CA ARG A 79 -5.03 4.38 -12.31
C ARG A 79 -3.91 3.34 -12.43
N CYS A 80 -2.70 3.75 -12.79
CA CYS A 80 -1.54 2.86 -12.88
C CYS A 80 -1.29 2.14 -11.55
N LEU A 81 -1.26 2.89 -10.44
CA LEU A 81 -1.03 2.35 -9.10
C LEU A 81 -2.07 1.29 -8.72
N ARG A 82 -3.36 1.56 -8.96
CA ARG A 82 -4.45 0.60 -8.69
C ARG A 82 -4.33 -0.67 -9.54
N THR A 83 -4.03 -0.52 -10.83
CA THR A 83 -3.87 -1.68 -11.72
C THR A 83 -2.71 -2.58 -11.28
N LEU A 84 -1.59 -2.01 -10.86
CA LEU A 84 -0.45 -2.78 -10.35
C LEU A 84 -0.77 -3.45 -9.01
N ARG A 85 -1.48 -2.74 -8.11
CA ARG A 85 -1.91 -3.27 -6.81
C ARG A 85 -2.91 -4.42 -6.91
N ALA A 86 -3.77 -4.44 -7.93
CA ALA A 86 -4.81 -5.46 -8.08
C ALA A 86 -4.27 -6.90 -8.05
N GLN A 87 -3.01 -7.12 -8.45
CA GLN A 87 -2.37 -8.44 -8.35
C GLN A 87 -2.16 -8.87 -6.88
N GLY A 88 -1.76 -7.94 -6.01
CA GLY A 88 -1.60 -8.19 -4.58
C GLY A 88 -2.95 -8.40 -3.88
N GLU A 89 -3.94 -7.57 -4.20
CA GLU A 89 -5.31 -7.66 -3.64
C GLU A 89 -5.97 -9.01 -3.98
N ARG A 90 -5.75 -9.53 -5.19
CA ARG A 90 -6.20 -10.88 -5.57
C ARG A 90 -5.57 -11.97 -4.70
N GLY A 91 -4.28 -11.86 -4.39
CA GLY A 91 -3.62 -12.85 -3.53
C GLY A 91 -4.20 -12.86 -2.11
N PHE A 92 -4.48 -11.68 -1.55
CA PHE A 92 -5.20 -11.59 -0.27
C PHE A 92 -6.61 -12.18 -0.34
N ALA A 93 -7.35 -11.93 -1.43
CA ALA A 93 -8.68 -12.51 -1.62
C ALA A 93 -8.68 -14.05 -1.71
N THR A 94 -7.56 -14.67 -2.12
CA THR A 94 -7.42 -16.14 -2.13
C THR A 94 -7.05 -16.75 -0.78
N LEU A 95 -6.71 -15.94 0.24
CA LEU A 95 -6.35 -16.45 1.57
C LEU A 95 -7.56 -16.94 2.37
N THR A 96 -8.73 -16.33 2.18
CA THR A 96 -9.97 -16.71 2.90
C THR A 96 -10.66 -17.95 2.33
N GLY A 97 -10.20 -18.47 1.18
CA GLY A 97 -10.77 -19.66 0.54
C GLY A 97 -10.05 -20.98 0.88
N ARG A 98 -9.17 -20.98 1.89
CA ARG A 98 -8.42 -22.15 2.38
C ARG A 98 -8.67 -22.32 3.86
#